data_AF-A0A1N5SDQ7-F1
#
_entry.id   AF-A0A1N5SDQ7-F1
#
_cell.length_a   1.000
_cell.length_b   1.000
_cell.length_c   1.000
_cell.angle_alpha   90.00
_cell.angle_beta   90.00
_cell.angle_gamma   90.00
#
_symmetry.space_group_name_H-M   'P 1'
#
loop_
_entity.id
_entity.type
_entity.pdbx_description
1 polymer ?
#
loop_
_entity_poly.entity_id
_entity_poly.type
_entity_poly.pdbx_seq_one_letter_code
_entity_poly.pdbx_strand_id
1 'polypeptide(L)' 'MVEHVDLILVKKTSIKHLKHSFAKKFPNSPILPILLSLPDVVSGEELVGATAILMDLLDRETHNNIGGEI' A
#
# COMPACT_ATOMS: atom_id res chain seq x y z
N MET A 1 -29.17 -7.79 -29.89
CA MET A 1 -28.38 -8.04 -28.68
C MET A 1 -27.47 -6.84 -28.52
N VAL A 2 -27.77 -5.96 -27.57
CA VAL A 2 -26.95 -4.78 -27.30
C VAL A 2 -25.94 -5.22 -26.23
N GLU A 3 -24.67 -5.28 -26.60
CA GLU A 3 -23.59 -5.55 -25.65
C GLU A 3 -23.52 -4.38 -24.67
N HIS A 4 -23.94 -4.60 -23.43
CA HIS A 4 -23.66 -3.71 -22.33
C HIS A 4 -22.16 -3.77 -22.05
N VAL A 5 -21.41 -2.85 -22.67
CA VAL A 5 -20.04 -2.59 -22.26
C VAL A 5 -20.12 -1.92 -20.90
N ASP A 6 -20.04 -2.73 -19.84
CA ASP A 6 -19.85 -2.24 -18.48
C ASP A 6 -18.56 -1.43 -18.46
N LEU A 7 -18.71 -0.11 -18.56
CA LEU A 7 -17.64 0.86 -18.45
C LEU A 7 -17.26 0.94 -16.96
N ILE A 8 -16.64 -0.12 -16.44
CA ILE A 8 -16.02 -0.10 -15.11
C ILE A 8 -14.84 0.85 -15.24
N LEU A 9 -15.10 2.13 -14.94
CA LEU A 9 -14.07 3.14 -14.78
C LEU A 9 -13.28 2.75 -13.52
N VAL A 10 -12.33 1.82 -13.67
CA VAL A 10 -11.40 1.45 -12.60
C VAL A 10 -10.55 2.70 -12.34
N LYS A 11 -10.99 3.52 -11.40
CA LYS A 11 -10.33 4.78 -11.05
C LYS A 11 -8.98 4.45 -10.45
N LYS A 12 -7.95 4.58 -11.29
CA LYS A 12 -6.56 4.35 -10.93
C LYS A 12 -6.04 5.52 -10.11
N THR A 13 -5.55 5.23 -8.91
CA THR A 13 -4.98 6.20 -7.97
C THR A 13 -3.47 6.03 -7.93
N SER A 14 -2.73 7.14 -8.07
CA SER A 14 -1.28 7.14 -7.93
C SER A 14 -0.90 7.23 -6.44
N ILE A 15 -0.03 6.33 -5.99
CA ILE A 15 0.48 6.30 -4.61
C ILE A 15 1.96 6.70 -4.49
N LYS A 16 2.57 7.22 -5.57
CA LYS A 16 3.98 7.67 -5.56
C LYS A 16 4.30 8.65 -4.43
N HIS A 17 3.41 9.62 -4.22
CA HIS A 17 3.63 10.64 -3.19
C HIS A 17 3.53 10.07 -1.77
N LEU A 18 2.65 9.07 -1.57
CA LEU A 18 2.54 8.35 -0.31
C LEU A 18 3.83 7.60 0.00
N LYS A 19 4.33 6.79 -0.96
CA LYS A 19 5.59 6.06 -0.82
C LYS A 19 6.76 6.97 -0.48
N HIS A 20 6.91 8.05 -1.24
CA HIS A 20 7.98 9.02 -1.03
C HIS A 20 7.89 9.68 0.36
N SER A 21 6.69 10.10 0.76
CA SER A 21 6.47 10.74 2.07
C SER A 21 6.73 9.77 3.23
N PHE A 22 6.31 8.51 3.08
CA PHE A 22 6.54 7.47 4.07
C PHE A 22 8.04 7.17 4.20
N ALA A 23 8.74 6.95 3.09
CA ALA A 23 10.19 6.72 3.07
C ALA A 23 10.98 7.86 3.73
N LYS A 24 10.56 9.12 3.48
CA LYS A 24 11.19 10.29 4.09
C LYS A 24 10.97 10.36 5.61
N LYS A 25 9.77 9.99 6.08
CA LYS A 25 9.39 10.11 7.50
C LYS A 25 9.85 8.92 8.34
N PHE A 26 9.86 7.73 7.74
CA PHE A 26 10.16 6.46 8.43
C PHE A 26 11.19 5.64 7.62
N PRO A 27 12.42 6.15 7.45
CA PRO A 27 13.43 5.49 6.61
C PRO A 27 13.86 4.11 7.12
N ASN A 28 13.70 3.84 8.42
CA ASN A 28 14.10 2.59 9.06
C ASN A 28 12.93 1.66 9.37
N SER A 29 11.71 1.98 8.90
CA SER A 29 10.56 1.11 9.14
C SER A 29 10.76 -0.23 8.39
N PRO A 30 10.65 -1.39 9.07
CA PRO A 30 10.72 -2.70 8.43
C PRO A 30 9.68 -2.92 7.34
N ILE A 31 8.57 -2.17 7.34
CA ILE A 31 7.54 -2.28 6.29
C ILE A 31 7.82 -1.41 5.06
N LEU A 32 8.82 -0.51 5.12
CA LEU A 32 9.15 0.38 4.01
C LEU A 32 9.45 -0.39 2.70
N PRO A 33 10.26 -1.48 2.68
CA PRO A 33 10.50 -2.24 1.46
C PRO A 33 9.22 -2.80 0.84
N ILE A 34 8.28 -3.25 1.68
CA ILE A 34 6.99 -3.78 1.25
C ILE A 34 6.16 -2.65 0.61
N LEU A 35 6.07 -1.49 1.26
CA LEU A 35 5.36 -0.32 0.71
C LEU A 35 5.96 0.13 -0.63
N LEU A 36 7.30 0.12 -0.77
CA LEU A 36 7.98 0.49 -2.01
C LEU A 36 7.73 -0.51 -3.14
N SER A 37 7.57 -1.80 -2.81
CA SER A 37 7.32 -2.89 -3.77
C SER A 37 5.93 -2.85 -4.42
N LEU A 38 4.95 -2.17 -3.81
CA LEU A 38 3.62 -2.00 -4.39
C LEU A 38 3.69 -1.29 -5.75
N PRO A 39 2.73 -1.46 -6.66
CA PRO A 39 2.71 -0.66 -7.89
C PRO A 39 2.43 0.81 -7.58
N ASP A 40 2.98 1.72 -8.39
CA ASP A 40 2.78 3.16 -8.21
C ASP A 40 1.35 3.62 -8.50
N VAL A 41 0.60 2.80 -9.23
CA VAL A 41 -0.78 3.05 -9.64
C VAL A 41 -1.60 1.83 -9.25
N VAL A 42 -2.61 2.04 -8.43
CA VAL A 42 -3.51 1.00 -7.91
C VAL A 42 -4.96 1.37 -8.18
N SER A 43 -5.81 0.38 -8.39
CA SER A 43 -7.26 0.57 -8.33
C SER A 43 -7.73 0.85 -6.89
N GLY A 44 -8.97 1.32 -6.75
CA GLY A 44 -9.56 1.54 -5.42
C GLY A 44 -9.66 0.24 -4.60
N GLU A 45 -9.99 -0.88 -5.24
CA GLU A 45 -10.11 -2.18 -4.57
C GLU A 45 -8.74 -2.71 -4.09
N GLU A 46 -7.72 -2.64 -4.95
CA GLU A 46 -6.34 -2.99 -4.59
C GLU A 46 -5.82 -2.11 -3.46
N LEU A 47 -6.18 -0.82 -3.44
CA LEU A 47 -5.80 0.09 -2.36
C LEU A 47 -6.44 -0.30 -1.03
N VAL A 48 -7.73 -0.65 -1.02
CA VAL A 48 -8.42 -1.11 0.20
C VAL A 48 -7.78 -2.40 0.73
N GLY A 49 -7.54 -3.38 -0.15
CA GLY A 49 -6.87 -4.63 0.22
C GLY A 49 -5.44 -4.40 0.74
N ALA A 50 -4.65 -3.58 0.03
CA ALA A 50 -3.29 -3.24 0.44
C ALA A 50 -3.26 -2.49 1.78
N THR A 51 -4.23 -1.61 2.04
CA THR A 51 -4.30 -0.86 3.30
C THR A 51 -4.54 -1.80 4.48
N ALA A 52 -5.41 -2.80 4.36
CA ALA A 52 -5.64 -3.77 5.42
C ALA A 52 -4.35 -4.55 5.77
N ILE A 53 -3.59 -4.97 4.77
CA ILE A 53 -2.30 -5.66 4.95
C ILE A 53 -1.26 -4.73 5.58
N LEU A 54 -1.14 -3.50 5.07
CA LEU A 54 -0.19 -2.51 5.61
C LEU A 54 -0.49 -2.17 7.07
N MET A 55 -1.77 -2.09 7.46
CA MET A 55 -2.16 -1.85 8.85
C MET A 55 -1.82 -3.03 9.77
N ASP A 56 -2.04 -4.28 9.34
CA ASP A 56 -1.60 -5.47 10.09
C ASP A 56 -0.07 -5.50 10.23
N LEU A 57 0.66 -5.16 9.18
CA LEU A 57 2.13 -5.08 9.23
C LEU A 57 2.63 -3.97 10.16
N LEU A 58 1.99 -2.79 10.15
CA LEU A 58 2.29 -1.69 11.09
C LEU A 58 1.96 -2.07 12.53
N ASP A 59 0.84 -2.76 12.74
CA ASP A 59 0.43 -3.23 14.06
C ASP A 59 1.45 -4.23 14.61
N ARG A 60 1.91 -5.17 13.78
CA ARG A 60 2.99 -6.10 14.14
C ARG A 60 4.34 -5.40 14.31
N GLU A 61 4.67 -4.38 13.53
CA GLU A 61 5.88 -3.58 13.74
C GLU A 61 5.84 -2.91 15.12
N THR A 62 4.69 -2.37 15.51
CA THR A 62 4.48 -1.65 16.77
C THR A 62 4.47 -2.59 17.99
N HIS A 63 3.90 -3.79 17.85
CA HIS A 63 3.66 -4.70 18.98
C HIS A 63 4.58 -5.94 19.03
N ASN A 64 5.21 -6.33 17.92
CA ASN A 64 5.97 -7.59 17.79
C ASN A 64 7.44 -7.40 17.36
N ASN A 65 8.00 -6.19 17.47
CA ASN A 65 9.44 -5.95 17.31
C ASN A 65 10.01 -6.53 15.99
N ILE A 66 9.33 -6.29 14.86
CA ILE A 66 9.84 -6.68 13.52
C ILE A 66 11.21 -6.01 13.24
N GLY A 67 11.55 -4.95 13.96
CA GLY A 67 12.90 -4.39 14.05
C GLY A 67 13.73 -5.08 15.12
N GLY A 68 13.86 -6.41 15.04
CA GLY A 68 14.55 -7.25 16.03
C GLY A 68 15.79 -6.59 16.62
N GLU A 69 15.95 -6.78 17.93
CA GLU A 69 17.09 -6.34 18.75
C GLU A 69 18.39 -6.26 17.93
N ILE A 70 18.91 -5.04 17.79
CA ILE A 70 20.31 -4.79 17.44
C ILE A 70 21.07 -4.59 18.75
#